data_AF-A0A6H0A0N4-F1
#
_entry.id   AF-A0A6H0A0N4-F1
#
_cell.length_a   1.000
_cell.length_b   1.000
_cell.length_c   1.000
_cell.angle_alpha   90.00
_cell.angle_beta   90.00
_cell.angle_gamma   90.00
#
_symmetry.space_group_name_H-M   'P 1'
#
loop_
_entity.id
_entity.type
_entity.pdbx_description
1 polymer ?
#
loop_
_entity_poly.entity_id
_entity_poly.type
_entity_poly.pdbx_seq_one_letter_code
_entity_poly.pdbx_strand_id
1 'polypeptide(L)'
;MGSIALNKLDNVIYTLDDWQKKLIGITAYCPVCDEVTKIKAEGSLARQTYFTHRKNSDCPTIKENHEKYALLPPSKRDEYNGKKIICWAKVNIHHLYSQCKEILQGKLKFNEFSEILDKANKKSIWFYTGLTNETLPYVLIVNYGVFPKIKGLRDAEVHYIFKKDAYSDDLFLKKRISHMFRITNQDIESIELNYTTINTTKSTAPYYLWKYVKEFMNTKSDID
;
A
#
# COMPACT_ATOMS: atom_id res chain seq x y z
N MET A 1 -1.91 -5.84 -15.52
CA MET A 1 -3.22 -6.13 -16.16
C MET A 1 -4.18 -6.54 -15.06
N GLY A 2 -5.43 -6.09 -15.11
CA GLY A 2 -6.41 -6.38 -14.05
C GLY A 2 -7.34 -7.52 -14.44
N SER A 3 -7.51 -8.47 -13.52
CA SER A 3 -8.55 -9.51 -13.51
C SER A 3 -9.90 -9.02 -13.00
N ILE A 4 -9.97 -7.77 -12.53
CA ILE A 4 -11.15 -7.19 -11.86
C ILE A 4 -11.53 -5.82 -12.43
N ALA A 5 -12.79 -5.43 -12.25
CA ALA A 5 -13.31 -4.09 -12.54
C ALA A 5 -14.38 -3.66 -11.53
N LEU A 6 -14.51 -2.35 -11.34
CA LEU A 6 -15.54 -1.69 -10.54
C LEU A 6 -16.76 -1.38 -11.40
N ASN A 7 -17.93 -1.82 -10.95
CA ASN A 7 -19.19 -1.32 -11.45
C ASN A 7 -19.61 -0.11 -10.62
N LYS A 8 -19.74 1.07 -11.26
CA LYS A 8 -20.12 2.30 -10.55
C LYS A 8 -21.61 2.38 -10.20
N LEU A 9 -22.45 1.52 -10.79
CA LEU A 9 -23.89 1.53 -10.50
C LEU A 9 -24.20 0.95 -9.11
N ASP A 10 -23.50 -0.12 -8.72
CA ASP A 10 -23.65 -0.78 -7.42
C ASP A 10 -22.43 -0.58 -6.50
N ASN A 11 -21.36 0.03 -7.01
CA ASN A 11 -20.09 0.23 -6.31
C ASN A 11 -19.42 -1.08 -5.87
N VAL A 12 -19.60 -2.16 -6.65
CA VAL A 12 -19.04 -3.49 -6.38
C VAL A 12 -17.90 -3.82 -7.36
N ILE A 13 -16.88 -4.50 -6.84
CA ILE A 13 -15.75 -5.02 -7.62
C ILE A 13 -16.09 -6.44 -8.08
N TYR A 14 -16.03 -6.67 -9.38
CA TYR A 14 -16.29 -7.97 -10.00
C TYR A 14 -15.03 -8.54 -10.64
N THR A 15 -14.90 -9.86 -10.58
CA THR A 15 -13.95 -10.60 -11.41
C THR A 15 -14.35 -10.50 -12.88
N LEU A 16 -13.41 -10.74 -13.79
CA LEU A 16 -13.70 -10.77 -15.22
C LEU A 16 -14.79 -11.79 -15.57
N ASP A 17 -14.73 -12.98 -14.98
CA ASP A 17 -15.72 -14.04 -15.21
C ASP A 17 -17.11 -13.62 -14.75
N ASP A 18 -17.23 -12.98 -13.59
CA ASP A 18 -18.49 -12.45 -13.11
C ASP A 18 -18.99 -11.31 -14.00
N TRP A 19 -18.09 -10.44 -14.45
CA TRP A 19 -18.43 -9.31 -15.31
C TRP A 19 -19.04 -9.80 -16.63
N GLN A 20 -18.38 -10.77 -17.28
CA GLN A 20 -18.85 -11.33 -18.54
C GLN A 20 -20.17 -12.09 -18.39
N LYS A 21 -20.49 -12.61 -17.21
CA LYS A 21 -21.75 -13.31 -16.94
C LYS A 21 -22.90 -12.38 -16.55
N LYS A 22 -22.62 -11.33 -15.77
CA LYS A 22 -23.65 -10.54 -15.07
C LYS A 22 -23.78 -9.09 -15.57
N LEU A 23 -22.75 -8.55 -16.20
CA LEU A 23 -22.61 -7.11 -16.48
C LEU A 23 -22.31 -6.83 -17.96
N ILE A 24 -22.89 -7.64 -18.85
CA ILE A 24 -22.78 -7.46 -20.31
C ILE A 24 -23.33 -6.08 -20.68
N GLY A 25 -22.54 -5.30 -21.43
CA GLY A 25 -22.91 -3.94 -21.87
C GLY A 25 -22.72 -2.85 -20.81
N ILE A 26 -22.32 -3.20 -19.58
CA ILE A 26 -22.00 -2.22 -18.53
C ILE A 26 -20.55 -1.78 -18.67
N THR A 27 -20.31 -0.47 -18.50
CA THR A 27 -18.96 0.11 -18.58
C THR A 27 -18.13 -0.30 -17.37
N ALA A 28 -17.00 -0.93 -17.62
CA ALA A 28 -16.04 -1.33 -16.60
C ALA A 28 -15.13 -0.15 -16.20
N TYR A 29 -14.93 0.04 -14.90
CA TYR A 29 -14.00 1.03 -14.36
C TYR A 29 -12.88 0.35 -13.59
N CYS A 30 -11.71 0.97 -13.54
CA CYS A 30 -10.64 0.50 -12.67
C CYS A 30 -10.99 0.81 -11.21
N PRO A 31 -10.97 -0.17 -10.29
CA PRO A 31 -11.28 0.07 -8.88
C PRO A 31 -10.27 0.96 -8.16
N VAL A 32 -9.10 1.15 -8.76
CA VAL A 32 -7.98 1.90 -8.18
C VAL A 32 -8.00 3.39 -8.56
N CYS A 33 -8.12 3.67 -9.86
CA CYS A 33 -7.99 5.03 -10.39
C CYS A 33 -9.30 5.60 -10.97
N ASP A 34 -10.39 4.81 -10.95
CA ASP A 34 -11.72 5.14 -11.47
C ASP A 34 -11.79 5.47 -12.97
N GLU A 35 -10.72 5.23 -13.74
CA GLU A 35 -10.72 5.36 -15.21
C GLU A 35 -11.49 4.21 -15.86
N VAL A 36 -12.07 4.48 -17.04
CA VAL A 36 -12.74 3.45 -17.85
C VAL A 36 -11.70 2.43 -18.34
N THR A 37 -12.01 1.15 -18.16
CA THR A 37 -11.24 0.02 -18.70
C THR A 37 -11.96 -0.61 -19.90
N LYS A 38 -11.21 -1.26 -20.76
CA LYS A 38 -11.74 -2.06 -21.88
C LYS A 38 -11.43 -3.53 -21.64
N ILE A 39 -12.35 -4.40 -22.02
CA ILE A 39 -12.07 -5.83 -22.11
C ILE A 39 -11.25 -6.06 -23.38
N LYS A 40 -10.12 -6.78 -23.25
CA LYS A 40 -9.23 -7.11 -24.38
C LYS A 40 -9.01 -8.62 -24.43
N ALA A 41 -8.74 -9.12 -25.63
CA ALA A 41 -8.59 -10.54 -25.95
C ALA A 41 -9.87 -11.39 -25.81
N GLU A 42 -11.04 -10.74 -25.86
CA GLU A 42 -12.33 -11.42 -25.94
C GLU A 42 -12.35 -12.40 -27.14
N GLY A 43 -12.59 -13.69 -26.87
CA GLY A 43 -12.63 -14.74 -27.89
C GLY A 43 -11.27 -15.31 -28.33
N SER A 44 -10.15 -14.94 -27.70
CA SER A 44 -8.84 -15.54 -28.03
C SER A 44 -8.61 -16.86 -27.29
N LEU A 45 -8.38 -17.95 -28.02
CA LEU A 45 -7.95 -19.24 -27.44
C LEU A 45 -6.51 -19.21 -26.90
N ALA A 46 -5.72 -18.19 -27.26
CA ALA A 46 -4.29 -18.11 -26.95
C ALA A 46 -3.94 -17.11 -25.84
N ARG A 47 -4.89 -16.25 -25.45
CA ARG A 47 -4.64 -15.18 -24.47
C ARG A 47 -5.81 -15.07 -23.52
N GLN A 48 -5.52 -15.06 -22.22
CA GLN A 48 -6.52 -14.79 -21.21
C GLN A 48 -7.12 -13.40 -21.45
N THR A 49 -8.45 -13.29 -21.41
CA THR A 49 -9.15 -12.01 -21.46
C THR A 49 -8.77 -11.18 -20.21
N TYR A 50 -8.67 -9.86 -20.32
CA TYR A 50 -8.37 -8.98 -19.18
C TYR A 50 -8.92 -7.57 -19.36
N PHE A 51 -9.05 -6.84 -18.25
CA PHE A 51 -9.31 -5.41 -18.27
C PHE A 51 -8.02 -4.63 -18.53
N THR A 52 -8.06 -3.75 -19.53
CA THR A 52 -6.96 -2.87 -19.89
C THR A 52 -7.35 -1.40 -19.75
N HIS A 53 -6.40 -0.61 -19.25
CA HIS A 53 -6.50 0.85 -19.31
C HIS A 53 -6.31 1.35 -20.75
N ARG A 54 -6.70 2.60 -20.99
CA ARG A 54 -6.31 3.37 -22.18
C ARG A 54 -4.78 3.51 -22.25
N LYS A 55 -4.27 3.71 -23.47
CA LYS A 55 -2.86 4.03 -23.70
C LYS A 55 -2.52 5.33 -22.94
N ASN A 56 -1.36 5.37 -22.29
CA ASN A 56 -0.89 6.49 -21.46
C ASN A 56 -1.76 6.80 -20.23
N SER A 57 -2.52 5.85 -19.71
CA SER A 57 -3.11 5.99 -18.38
C SER A 57 -2.00 6.16 -17.35
N ASP A 58 -2.18 7.06 -16.37
CA ASP A 58 -1.28 7.23 -15.21
C ASP A 58 -1.63 6.26 -14.07
N CYS A 59 -2.46 5.24 -14.32
CA CYS A 59 -2.92 4.34 -13.27
C CYS A 59 -1.74 3.67 -12.53
N PRO A 60 -1.71 3.69 -11.19
CA PRO A 60 -0.64 3.05 -10.40
C PRO A 60 -0.57 1.53 -10.56
N THR A 61 -1.61 0.88 -11.10
CA THR A 61 -1.59 -0.56 -11.44
C THR A 61 -0.72 -0.88 -12.66
N ILE A 62 -0.28 0.15 -13.40
CA ILE A 62 0.60 0.02 -14.57
C ILE A 62 2.05 0.10 -14.07
N LYS A 63 2.87 -0.86 -14.51
CA LYS A 63 4.24 -1.03 -14.00
C LYS A 63 5.08 0.23 -14.18
N GLU A 64 4.94 0.97 -15.27
CA GLU A 64 5.73 2.18 -15.49
C GLU A 64 5.31 3.37 -14.61
N ASN A 65 4.07 3.37 -14.11
CA ASN A 65 3.53 4.50 -13.36
C ASN A 65 3.62 4.34 -11.84
N HIS A 66 3.77 3.11 -11.34
CA HIS A 66 3.77 2.85 -9.90
C HIS A 66 4.91 3.59 -9.19
N GLU A 67 6.05 3.82 -9.85
CA GLU A 67 7.21 4.51 -9.26
C GLU A 67 6.87 5.94 -8.84
N LYS A 68 6.00 6.64 -9.59
CA LYS A 68 5.54 7.99 -9.25
C LYS A 68 4.84 8.01 -7.89
N TYR A 69 4.10 6.95 -7.57
CA TYR A 69 3.33 6.84 -6.32
C TYR A 69 4.16 6.28 -5.17
N ALA A 70 5.29 5.62 -5.46
CA ALA A 70 6.23 5.17 -4.44
C ALA A 70 7.08 6.31 -3.86
N LEU A 71 7.11 7.49 -4.49
CA LEU A 71 8.11 8.55 -4.24
C LEU A 71 7.54 9.91 -3.81
N LEU A 72 6.26 10.03 -3.44
CA LEU A 72 5.65 11.33 -3.15
C LEU A 72 6.08 11.83 -1.76
N PRO A 73 6.84 12.94 -1.62
CA PRO A 73 7.19 13.54 -0.34
C PRO A 73 5.99 14.30 0.26
N PRO A 74 5.99 14.66 1.55
CA PRO A 74 4.90 15.44 2.14
C PRO A 74 4.91 16.88 1.61
N SER A 75 3.86 17.33 0.92
CA SER A 75 3.70 18.76 0.58
C SER A 75 3.53 19.63 1.82
N LYS A 76 2.86 19.11 2.86
CA LYS A 76 2.66 19.79 4.14
C LYS A 76 3.23 18.95 5.28
N ARG A 77 4.30 19.45 5.86
CA ARG A 77 4.97 18.84 7.01
C ARG A 77 4.28 19.21 8.33
N ASP A 78 4.10 18.23 9.20
CA ASP A 78 3.69 18.41 10.59
C ASP A 78 4.84 17.96 11.52
N GLU A 79 5.70 18.92 11.86
CA GLU A 79 6.90 18.68 12.69
C GLU A 79 6.56 18.15 14.08
N TYR A 80 5.51 18.69 14.70
CA TYR A 80 5.11 18.33 16.04
C TYR A 80 4.56 16.90 16.09
N ASN A 81 3.65 16.58 15.18
CA ASN A 81 3.11 15.23 15.09
C ASN A 81 4.17 14.22 14.63
N GLY A 82 5.04 14.59 13.68
CA GLY A 82 6.08 13.68 13.20
C GLY A 82 7.05 13.26 14.30
N LYS A 83 7.46 14.19 15.17
CA LYS A 83 8.27 13.85 16.37
C LYS A 83 7.52 12.89 17.30
N LYS A 84 6.22 13.09 17.53
CA LYS A 84 5.39 12.17 18.33
C LYS A 84 5.31 10.78 17.73
N ILE A 85 5.07 10.68 16.42
CA ILE A 85 4.99 9.40 15.71
C ILE A 85 6.33 8.66 15.77
N ILE A 86 7.45 9.35 15.58
CA ILE A 86 8.80 8.75 15.71
C ILE A 86 9.00 8.21 17.12
N CYS A 87 8.69 8.99 18.16
CA CYS A 87 8.79 8.54 19.55
C CYS A 87 7.91 7.30 19.82
N TRP A 88 6.67 7.33 19.34
CA TRP A 88 5.77 6.18 19.46
C TRP A 88 6.33 4.95 18.74
N ALA A 89 6.81 5.09 17.51
CA ALA A 89 7.37 4.01 16.71
C ALA A 89 8.62 3.41 17.37
N LYS A 90 9.48 4.23 17.98
CA LYS A 90 10.67 3.78 18.73
C LYS A 90 10.29 2.88 19.92
N VAL A 91 9.26 3.25 20.67
CA VAL A 91 8.79 2.47 21.84
C VAL A 91 8.00 1.23 21.41
N ASN A 92 7.30 1.28 20.27
CA ASN A 92 6.38 0.24 19.81
C ASN A 92 6.86 -0.50 18.55
N ILE A 93 8.17 -0.51 18.30
CA ILE A 93 8.75 -0.96 17.02
C ILE A 93 8.41 -2.41 16.65
N HIS A 94 8.35 -3.31 17.64
CA HIS A 94 7.96 -4.70 17.42
C HIS A 94 6.48 -4.84 17.03
N HIS A 95 5.63 -3.99 17.60
CA HIS A 95 4.23 -3.95 17.25
C HIS A 95 4.05 -3.38 15.84
N LEU A 96 4.72 -2.26 15.52
CA LEU A 96 4.73 -1.69 14.17
C LEU A 96 5.20 -2.71 13.13
N TYR A 97 6.27 -3.46 13.41
CA TYR A 97 6.72 -4.56 12.56
C TYR A 97 5.64 -5.63 12.38
N SER A 98 5.00 -6.06 13.47
CA SER A 98 3.94 -7.07 13.45
C SER A 98 2.75 -6.62 12.58
N GLN A 99 2.30 -5.37 12.71
CA GLN A 99 1.23 -4.81 11.88
C GLN A 99 1.63 -4.76 10.40
N CYS A 100 2.82 -4.25 10.08
CA CYS A 100 3.35 -4.25 8.72
C CYS A 100 3.45 -5.67 8.14
N LYS A 101 3.84 -6.65 8.96
CA LYS A 101 3.95 -8.05 8.57
C LYS A 101 2.58 -8.69 8.33
N GLU A 102 1.59 -8.36 9.15
CA GLU A 102 0.20 -8.79 8.97
C GLU A 102 -0.40 -8.26 7.67
N ILE A 103 -0.21 -6.97 7.37
CA ILE A 103 -0.60 -6.36 6.08
C ILE A 103 0.01 -7.13 4.90
N LEU A 104 1.26 -7.58 5.05
CA LEU A 104 1.95 -8.43 4.08
C LEU A 104 1.62 -9.93 4.18
N GLN A 105 0.52 -10.30 4.84
CA GLN A 105 0.07 -11.68 5.00
C GLN A 105 1.15 -12.60 5.60
N GLY A 106 1.92 -12.09 6.57
CA GLY A 106 3.02 -12.81 7.19
C GLY A 106 4.34 -12.82 6.38
N LYS A 107 4.34 -12.27 5.17
CA LYS A 107 5.44 -12.38 4.19
C LYS A 107 6.42 -11.20 4.19
N LEU A 108 6.42 -10.38 5.23
CA LEU A 108 7.42 -9.33 5.43
C LEU A 108 8.64 -9.92 6.14
N LYS A 109 9.82 -9.77 5.54
CA LYS A 109 11.08 -10.05 6.23
C LYS A 109 11.51 -8.86 7.07
N PHE A 110 12.32 -9.15 8.09
CA PHE A 110 12.82 -8.11 8.97
C PHE A 110 13.79 -7.14 8.26
N ASN A 111 14.60 -7.63 7.32
CA ASN A 111 15.47 -6.75 6.53
C ASN A 111 14.66 -5.80 5.63
N GLU A 112 13.58 -6.29 5.00
CA GLU A 112 12.63 -5.44 4.26
C GLU A 112 12.01 -4.39 5.20
N PHE A 113 11.67 -4.74 6.45
CA PHE A 113 11.18 -3.77 7.43
C PHE A 113 12.22 -2.70 7.80
N SER A 114 13.50 -3.07 7.93
CA SER A 114 14.56 -2.08 8.12
C SER A 114 14.65 -1.09 6.96
N GLU A 115 14.58 -1.59 5.72
CA GLU A 115 14.57 -0.76 4.51
C GLU A 115 13.33 0.15 4.43
N ILE A 116 12.17 -0.32 4.92
CA ILE A 116 10.95 0.51 5.05
C ILE A 116 11.24 1.73 5.94
N LEU A 117 11.84 1.52 7.12
CA LEU A 117 12.14 2.60 8.05
C LEU A 117 13.20 3.57 7.50
N ASP A 118 14.23 3.05 6.82
CA ASP A 118 15.23 3.87 6.14
C ASP A 118 14.62 4.75 5.05
N LYS A 119 13.75 4.17 4.20
CA LYS A 119 12.98 4.95 3.21
C LYS A 119 12.09 6.00 3.87
N ALA A 120 11.45 5.66 4.99
CA ALA A 120 10.60 6.59 5.74
C ALA A 120 11.39 7.78 6.29
N ASN A 121 12.59 7.54 6.81
CA ASN A 121 13.51 8.60 7.22
C ASN A 121 13.94 9.48 6.05
N LYS A 122 14.46 8.88 4.97
CA LYS A 122 14.94 9.59 3.78
C LYS A 122 13.87 10.48 3.14
N LYS A 123 12.61 10.07 3.20
CA LYS A 123 11.48 10.79 2.60
C LYS A 123 10.68 11.63 3.60
N SER A 124 11.09 11.69 4.86
CA SER A 124 10.36 12.43 5.90
C SER A 124 8.89 11.98 6.04
N ILE A 125 8.60 10.68 5.85
CA ILE A 125 7.23 10.12 5.92
C ILE A 125 6.57 10.40 7.26
N TRP A 126 7.36 10.35 8.32
CA TRP A 126 6.93 10.64 9.69
C TRP A 126 6.21 11.98 9.82
N PHE A 127 6.55 12.94 8.98
CA PHE A 127 6.05 14.31 9.03
C PHE A 127 4.81 14.54 8.16
N TYR A 128 4.18 13.48 7.67
CA TYR A 128 2.93 13.63 6.91
C TYR A 128 1.87 14.21 7.84
N THR A 129 1.27 15.33 7.41
CA THR A 129 0.14 15.92 8.15
C THR A 129 -0.97 14.86 8.29
N GLY A 130 -1.57 14.75 9.48
CA GLY A 130 -2.66 13.80 9.75
C GLY A 130 -2.24 12.33 9.90
N LEU A 131 -0.94 12.02 9.84
CA LEU A 131 -0.43 10.68 10.12
C LEU A 131 -0.69 10.30 11.58
N THR A 132 -1.36 9.18 11.81
CA THR A 132 -1.58 8.61 13.15
C THR A 132 -0.83 7.29 13.29
N ASN A 133 -0.62 6.85 14.53
CA ASN A 133 -0.05 5.53 14.80
C ASN A 133 -0.91 4.38 14.24
N GLU A 134 -2.23 4.54 14.14
CA GLU A 134 -3.13 3.55 13.52
C GLU A 134 -2.93 3.47 11.99
N THR A 135 -2.71 4.62 11.35
CA THR A 135 -2.52 4.68 9.88
C THR A 135 -1.08 4.39 9.44
N LEU A 136 -0.11 4.56 10.34
CA LEU A 136 1.31 4.48 10.05
C LEU A 136 1.74 3.16 9.37
N PRO A 137 1.34 1.96 9.83
CA PRO A 137 1.74 0.71 9.18
C PRO A 137 1.37 0.69 7.69
N TYR A 138 0.15 1.11 7.37
CA TYR A 138 -0.35 1.15 6.00
C TYR A 138 0.42 2.15 5.13
N VAL A 139 0.66 3.35 5.66
CA VAL A 139 1.44 4.39 4.95
C VAL A 139 2.86 3.92 4.68
N LEU A 140 3.51 3.26 5.65
CA LEU A 140 4.85 2.69 5.49
C LEU A 140 4.90 1.61 4.40
N ILE A 141 3.92 0.69 4.39
CA ILE A 141 3.84 -0.36 3.38
C ILE A 141 3.66 0.21 1.98
N VAL A 142 2.74 1.17 1.79
CA VAL A 142 2.49 1.80 0.49
C VAL A 142 3.73 2.55 -0.01
N ASN A 143 4.40 3.30 0.87
CA ASN A 143 5.58 4.10 0.50
C ASN A 143 6.86 3.29 0.30
N TYR A 144 6.88 2.02 0.69
CA TYR A 144 7.98 1.13 0.31
C TYR A 144 8.01 0.91 -1.21
N GLY A 145 6.83 0.91 -1.85
CA GLY A 145 6.65 0.67 -3.27
C GLY A 145 6.50 -0.82 -3.57
N VAL A 146 7.45 -1.38 -4.32
CA VAL A 146 7.41 -2.77 -4.77
C VAL A 146 8.22 -3.67 -3.84
N PHE A 147 7.55 -4.69 -3.35
CA PHE A 147 8.11 -5.80 -2.59
C PHE A 147 8.50 -6.92 -3.57
N PRO A 148 9.79 -7.34 -3.60
CA PRO A 148 10.30 -8.25 -4.62
C PRO A 148 9.77 -9.67 -4.47
N LYS A 149 9.82 -10.46 -5.55
CA LYS A 149 9.58 -11.91 -5.48
C LYS A 149 10.68 -12.57 -4.64
N ILE A 150 10.28 -13.46 -3.72
CA ILE A 150 11.21 -14.21 -2.86
C ILE A 150 10.79 -15.68 -2.87
N LYS A 151 11.63 -16.55 -3.43
CA LYS A 151 11.37 -18.00 -3.49
C LYS A 151 11.05 -18.56 -2.10
N GLY A 152 9.93 -19.27 -1.98
CA GLY A 152 9.48 -19.90 -0.73
C GLY A 152 8.82 -18.94 0.29
N LEU A 153 8.65 -17.66 -0.04
CA LEU A 153 7.95 -16.69 0.81
C LEU A 153 6.89 -15.90 0.02
N ARG A 154 7.25 -15.42 -1.16
CA ARG A 154 6.42 -14.54 -2.00
C ARG A 154 6.63 -14.88 -3.48
N ASP A 155 5.59 -15.42 -4.13
CA ASP A 155 5.71 -16.01 -5.47
C ASP A 155 5.69 -14.99 -6.62
N ALA A 156 5.35 -13.75 -6.32
CA ALA A 156 5.32 -12.63 -7.26
C ALA A 156 5.81 -11.32 -6.59
N GLU A 157 6.15 -10.33 -7.41
CA GLU A 157 6.26 -8.96 -6.92
C GLU A 157 4.89 -8.49 -6.44
N VAL A 158 4.87 -7.76 -5.32
CA VAL A 158 3.64 -7.20 -4.76
C VAL A 158 3.86 -5.72 -4.46
N HIS A 159 2.84 -4.90 -4.68
CA HIS A 159 2.84 -3.52 -4.22
C HIS A 159 1.47 -3.18 -3.66
N TYR A 160 1.44 -2.21 -2.75
CA TYR A 160 0.23 -1.76 -2.09
C TYR A 160 -0.01 -0.32 -2.44
N ILE A 161 -1.25 0.02 -2.70
CA ILE A 161 -1.66 1.39 -3.00
C ILE A 161 -2.98 1.70 -2.32
N PHE A 162 -3.18 2.97 -1.97
CA PHE A 162 -4.49 3.44 -1.59
C PHE A 162 -5.37 3.65 -2.83
N LYS A 163 -6.68 3.81 -2.63
CA LYS A 163 -7.60 4.25 -3.70
C LYS A 163 -7.36 5.74 -3.99
N LYS A 164 -7.45 6.16 -5.26
CA LYS A 164 -7.13 7.55 -5.66
C LYS A 164 -7.94 8.63 -4.94
N ASP A 165 -9.18 8.35 -4.56
CA ASP A 165 -10.03 9.25 -3.77
C ASP A 165 -9.61 9.36 -2.28
N ALA A 166 -8.81 8.40 -1.80
CA ALA A 166 -8.33 8.31 -0.44
C ALA A 166 -7.04 9.12 -0.20
N TYR A 167 -6.34 9.54 -1.27
CA TYR A 167 -5.13 10.37 -1.18
C TYR A 167 -5.19 11.70 -1.94
N SER A 168 -4.47 12.72 -1.45
CA SER A 168 -4.07 13.89 -2.26
C SER A 168 -2.81 13.60 -3.08
N ASP A 169 -2.32 14.59 -3.83
CA ASP A 169 -1.07 14.51 -4.60
C ASP A 169 0.17 14.05 -3.78
N ASP A 170 0.08 13.95 -2.45
CA ASP A 170 1.19 13.62 -1.53
C ASP A 170 0.91 12.38 -0.66
N LEU A 171 0.03 11.47 -1.09
CA LEU A 171 -0.45 10.34 -0.27
C LEU A 171 -1.15 10.76 1.04
N PHE A 172 -1.56 12.04 1.14
CA PHE A 172 -2.24 12.59 2.31
C PHE A 172 -3.59 11.94 2.54
N LEU A 173 -3.85 11.50 3.77
CA LEU A 173 -5.14 10.97 4.18
C LEU A 173 -6.17 12.10 4.27
N LYS A 174 -6.85 12.42 3.16
CA LYS A 174 -7.94 13.42 3.16
C LYS A 174 -9.11 13.01 4.04
N LYS A 175 -9.29 11.70 4.22
CA LYS A 175 -10.36 11.04 4.98
C LYS A 175 -9.80 9.74 5.57
N ARG A 176 -10.52 9.16 6.53
CA ARG A 176 -10.24 7.78 6.99
C ARG A 176 -10.29 6.86 5.77
N ILE A 177 -9.18 6.19 5.46
CA ILE A 177 -9.12 5.25 4.34
C ILE A 177 -9.84 3.98 4.77
N SER A 178 -10.79 3.48 3.99
CA SER A 178 -11.43 2.20 4.32
C SER A 178 -10.71 1.02 3.69
N HIS A 179 -10.03 1.21 2.56
CA HIS A 179 -9.43 0.12 1.79
C HIS A 179 -8.06 0.49 1.20
N MET A 180 -7.19 -0.51 1.06
CA MET A 180 -6.03 -0.48 0.17
C MET A 180 -6.13 -1.61 -0.85
N PHE A 181 -5.37 -1.49 -1.93
CA PHE A 181 -5.26 -2.54 -2.94
C PHE A 181 -3.88 -3.18 -2.88
N ARG A 182 -3.88 -4.51 -2.78
CA ARG A 182 -2.70 -5.34 -3.00
C ARG A 182 -2.66 -5.75 -4.47
N ILE A 183 -1.57 -5.43 -5.15
CA ILE A 183 -1.43 -5.65 -6.58
C ILE A 183 -0.25 -6.55 -6.85
N THR A 184 -0.49 -7.56 -7.68
CA THR A 184 0.53 -8.41 -8.29
C THR A 184 0.42 -8.33 -9.80
N ASN A 185 1.31 -9.04 -10.51
CA ASN A 185 1.18 -9.18 -11.96
C ASN A 185 -0.05 -9.98 -12.40
N GLN A 186 -0.66 -10.76 -11.50
CA GLN A 186 -1.76 -11.67 -11.78
C GLN A 186 -3.11 -11.14 -11.27
N ASP A 187 -3.10 -10.43 -10.15
CA ASP A 187 -4.31 -10.13 -9.40
C ASP A 187 -4.27 -8.80 -8.67
N ILE A 188 -5.45 -8.24 -8.43
CA ILE A 188 -5.68 -7.05 -7.61
C ILE A 188 -6.69 -7.43 -6.53
N GLU A 189 -6.28 -7.30 -5.27
CA GLU A 189 -7.08 -7.67 -4.10
C GLU A 189 -7.37 -6.41 -3.29
N SER A 190 -8.64 -6.21 -2.91
CA SER A 190 -9.03 -5.15 -1.98
C SER A 190 -8.85 -5.63 -0.55
N ILE A 191 -8.17 -4.85 0.28
CA ILE A 191 -7.92 -5.12 1.70
C ILE A 191 -8.59 -4.02 2.50
N GLU A 192 -9.55 -4.39 3.35
CA GLU A 192 -10.17 -3.48 4.31
C GLU A 192 -9.17 -3.12 5.42
N LEU A 193 -9.09 -1.83 5.75
CA LEU A 193 -8.16 -1.34 6.77
C LEU A 193 -8.79 -1.47 8.16
N ASN A 194 -8.12 -2.21 9.03
CA ASN A 194 -8.52 -2.40 10.41
C ASN A 194 -7.70 -1.48 11.34
N TYR A 195 -8.33 -0.39 11.76
CA TYR A 195 -7.73 0.59 12.69
C TYR A 195 -7.95 0.21 14.15
N THR A 196 -7.77 -1.05 14.53
CA THR A 196 -7.92 -1.45 15.93
C THR A 196 -6.87 -0.73 16.80
N THR A 197 -7.37 0.07 17.74
CA THR A 197 -6.56 0.75 18.76
C THR A 197 -5.99 -0.27 19.74
N ILE A 198 -4.71 -0.14 20.10
CA ILE A 198 -4.03 -1.12 20.95
C ILE A 198 -4.39 -0.90 22.42
N ASN A 199 -4.88 -1.96 23.09
CA ASN A 199 -4.68 -2.16 24.52
C ASN A 199 -3.27 -2.74 24.73
N THR A 200 -2.36 -1.95 25.29
CA THR A 200 -0.95 -2.32 25.48
C THR A 200 -0.79 -3.35 26.59
N THR A 201 -1.04 -4.62 26.31
CA THR A 201 -0.50 -5.71 27.15
C THR A 201 0.91 -6.02 26.67
N LYS A 202 1.88 -5.68 27.51
CA LYS A 202 3.34 -5.81 27.34
C LYS A 202 3.76 -7.07 26.56
N SER A 203 4.02 -6.92 25.25
CA SER A 203 4.83 -7.86 24.49
C SER A 203 6.21 -7.24 24.30
N THR A 204 7.21 -7.75 25.01
CA THR A 204 8.60 -7.33 24.87
C THR A 204 9.12 -7.72 23.49
N ALA A 205 9.69 -6.74 22.78
CA ALA A 205 10.32 -6.98 21.48
C ALA A 205 11.43 -8.04 21.61
N PRO A 206 11.42 -9.11 20.78
CA PRO A 206 12.51 -10.08 20.73
C PRO A 206 13.88 -9.41 20.59
N TYR A 207 14.90 -9.97 21.26
CA TYR A 207 16.26 -9.41 21.34
C TYR A 207 16.87 -9.05 19.97
N TYR A 208 16.63 -9.85 18.93
CA TYR A 208 17.16 -9.58 17.60
C TYR A 208 16.59 -8.31 16.94
N LEU A 209 15.38 -7.86 17.32
CA LEU A 209 14.86 -6.58 16.84
C LEU A 209 15.65 -5.40 17.39
N TRP A 210 16.14 -5.49 18.64
CA TRP A 210 16.82 -4.40 19.32
C TRP A 210 18.12 -3.97 18.62
N LYS A 211 18.79 -4.86 17.88
CA LYS A 211 19.98 -4.52 17.08
C LYS A 211 19.66 -3.46 16.02
N TYR A 212 18.52 -3.59 15.36
CA TYR A 212 18.11 -2.71 14.25
C TYR A 212 17.32 -1.50 14.74
N VAL A 213 16.62 -1.64 15.87
CA VAL A 213 16.09 -0.50 16.64
C VAL A 213 17.23 0.46 16.96
N LYS A 214 18.42 -0.03 17.34
CA LYS A 214 19.59 0.84 17.59
C LYS A 214 20.02 1.63 16.35
N GLU A 215 20.02 1.03 15.15
CA GLU A 215 20.34 1.75 13.90
C GLU A 215 19.28 2.80 13.55
N PHE A 216 17.99 2.48 13.74
CA PHE A 216 16.87 3.41 13.62
C PHE A 216 16.85 4.50 14.71
N MET A 217 17.35 4.20 15.91
CA MET A 217 17.44 5.13 17.03
C MET A 217 18.66 6.03 16.94
N ASN A 218 19.74 5.56 16.32
CA ASN A 218 21.02 6.25 16.14
C ASN A 218 21.10 7.06 14.85
N THR A 219 20.08 7.00 13.99
CA THR A 219 19.89 8.06 12.99
C THR A 219 19.65 9.33 13.79
N LYS A 220 20.70 10.15 13.96
CA LYS A 220 20.53 11.53 14.41
C LYS A 220 19.44 12.09 13.51
N SER A 221 18.33 12.56 14.10
CA SER A 221 17.54 13.52 13.36
C SER A 221 18.44 14.74 13.24
N ASP A 222 19.22 14.80 12.15
CA ASP A 222 19.88 16.02 11.72
C ASP A 222 18.77 16.96 11.25
N ILE A 223 18.00 17.44 12.21
CA ILE A 223 17.06 18.54 12.13
C ILE A 223 17.52 19.49 13.22
N ASP A 224 18.62 20.18 12.93
CA ASP A 224 18.81 21.55 13.38
C ASP A 224 17.94 22.46 12.51
#